data_AF-A0A957KD64-F1
#
_entry.id   AF-A0A957KD64-F1
#
_cell.length_a   1.000
_cell.length_b   1.000
_cell.length_c   1.000
_cell.angle_alpha   90.00
_cell.angle_beta   90.00
_cell.angle_gamma   90.00
#
_symmetry.space_group_name_H-M   'P 1'
#
loop_
_entity.id
_entity.type
_entity.pdbx_description
1 polymer ?
#
loop_
_entity_poly.entity_id
_entity_poly.type
_entity_poly.pdbx_seq_one_letter_code
_entity_poly.pdbx_strand_id
1 'polypeptide(L)' 'MAINHKETALTQARYQRIAPLYDAMETLAERRYADWRPSLWSRVQGPKVLEVGVGTGKNMPYYPDGMEMTA' A
#
# COMPACT_ATOMS: atom_id res chain seq x y z
N MET A 1 -7.44 -7.69 23.85
CA MET A 1 -7.99 -6.73 22.88
C MET A 1 -8.87 -7.53 21.92
N ALA A 2 -10.18 -7.32 21.94
CA ALA A 2 -11.10 -8.09 21.08
C ALA A 2 -11.29 -7.35 19.75
N ILE A 3 -11.16 -8.07 18.63
CA ILE A 3 -11.37 -7.49 17.29
C ILE A 3 -12.87 -7.35 17.05
N ASN A 4 -13.34 -6.14 16.74
CA ASN A 4 -14.73 -5.88 16.41
C ASN A 4 -14.98 -6.09 14.91
N HIS A 5 -15.45 -7.29 14.56
CA HIS A 5 -15.68 -7.67 13.16
C HIS A 5 -16.71 -6.77 12.43
N LYS A 6 -17.68 -6.21 13.16
CA LYS A 6 -18.71 -5.34 12.57
C LYS A 6 -18.13 -4.00 12.13
N GLU A 7 -17.26 -3.42 12.95
CA GLU A 7 -16.57 -2.16 12.62
C GLU A 7 -15.56 -2.35 11.49
N THR A 8 -14.85 -3.48 11.46
CA THR A 8 -13.97 -3.85 10.34
C THR A 8 -14.75 -3.93 9.03
N ALA A 9 -15.87 -4.65 9.01
CA ALA A 9 -16.70 -4.80 7.81
C ALA A 9 -17.28 -3.47 7.32
N LEU A 10 -17.70 -2.59 8.25
CA LEU A 10 -18.22 -1.26 7.92
C LEU A 10 -17.13 -0.39 7.26
N THR A 11 -15.90 -0.45 7.77
CA THR A 11 -14.75 0.27 7.23
C THR A 11 -14.38 -0.25 5.84
N GLN A 12 -14.32 -1.57 5.66
CA GLN A 12 -14.06 -2.20 4.36
C GLN A 12 -15.10 -1.79 3.32
N ALA A 13 -16.40 -1.81 3.65
CA ALA A 13 -17.46 -1.44 2.72
C ALA A 13 -17.38 0.03 2.26
N ARG A 14 -16.98 0.94 3.16
CA ARG A 14 -16.78 2.36 2.82
C ARG A 14 -15.62 2.54 1.84
N TYR A 15 -14.49 1.88 2.10
CA TYR A 15 -13.34 1.91 1.20
C TYR A 15 -13.64 1.27 -0.16
N GLN A 16 -14.32 0.13 -0.18
CA GLN A 16 -14.68 -0.56 -1.43
C GLN A 16 -15.53 0.33 -2.36
N ARG A 17 -16.40 1.16 -1.79
CA ARG A 17 -17.26 2.07 -2.56
C ARG A 17 -16.49 3.19 -3.26
N ILE A 18 -15.43 3.68 -2.63
CA ILE A 18 -14.65 4.83 -3.13
C ILE A 18 -13.41 4.39 -3.91
N ALA A 19 -13.02 3.12 -3.85
CA ALA A 19 -11.82 2.58 -4.49
C ALA A 19 -11.68 2.98 -5.98
N PRO A 20 -12.72 2.89 -6.84
CA PRO A 20 -12.59 3.26 -8.25
C PRO A 20 -12.35 4.77 -8.46
N LEU A 21 -12.94 5.62 -7.61
CA LEU A 21 -12.73 7.06 -7.67
C LEU A 21 -11.34 7.44 -7.15
N TYR A 22 -10.88 6.76 -6.11
CA TYR A 22 -9.53 6.93 -5.57
C TYR A 22 -8.48 6.54 -6.61
N ASP A 23 -8.61 5.38 -7.26
CA ASP A 23 -7.68 4.95 -8.31
C ASP A 23 -7.57 5.99 -9.43
N ALA A 24 -8.70 6.60 -9.84
CA ALA A 24 -8.71 7.66 -10.85
C ALA A 24 -8.01 8.95 -10.38
N MET A 25 -8.29 9.41 -9.15
CA MET A 25 -7.65 10.60 -8.57
C MET A 25 -6.15 10.39 -8.31
N GLU A 26 -5.76 9.16 -7.95
CA GLU A 26 -4.38 8.80 -7.63
C GLU A 26 -3.47 8.91 -8.87
N THR A 27 -3.98 8.71 -10.08
CA THR A 27 -3.23 8.96 -11.32
C THR A 27 -2.66 10.38 -11.43
N LEU A 28 -3.34 11.40 -10.87
CA LEU A 28 -2.82 12.77 -10.81
C LEU A 28 -1.78 12.95 -9.70
N ALA A 29 -1.96 12.27 -8.56
CA ALA A 29 -1.07 12.36 -7.40
C ALA A 29 0.18 11.47 -7.52
N GLU A 30 0.14 10.44 -8.37
CA GLU A 30 1.23 9.49 -8.62
C GLU A 30 2.52 10.21 -9.00
N ARG A 31 2.45 11.25 -9.83
CA ARG A 31 3.65 12.04 -10.19
C ARG A 31 4.34 12.68 -8.99
N ARG A 32 3.61 13.00 -7.92
CA ARG A 32 4.17 13.61 -6.71
C ARG A 32 4.76 12.58 -5.76
N TYR A 33 4.15 11.39 -5.70
CA TYR A 33 4.55 10.31 -4.79
C TYR A 33 5.56 9.34 -5.39
N ALA A 34 5.70 9.29 -6.72
CA ALA A 34 6.66 8.45 -7.41
C ALA A 34 8.09 8.61 -6.88
N ASP A 35 8.52 9.85 -6.59
CA ASP A 35 9.86 10.12 -6.04
C ASP A 35 10.03 9.68 -4.57
N TRP A 36 8.92 9.55 -3.84
CA TRP A 36 8.94 9.13 -2.43
C TRP A 36 9.05 7.62 -2.28
N ARG A 37 8.57 6.85 -3.27
CA ARG A 37 8.63 5.38 -3.23
C ARG A 37 10.07 4.85 -3.16
N PRO A 38 11.04 5.29 -4.00
CA PRO A 38 12.45 4.92 -3.84
C PRO A 38 13.03 5.33 -2.48
N SER A 39 12.69 6.53 -1.99
CA SER A 39 13.18 7.04 -0.70
C SER A 39 12.68 6.20 0.47
N LEU A 40 11.42 5.78 0.44
CA LEU A 40 10.85 4.82 1.40
C LEU A 40 11.65 3.51 1.40
N TRP A 41 11.83 2.90 0.22
CA TRP A 41 12.48 1.60 0.10
C TRP A 41 13.97 1.64 0.48
N SER A 42 14.65 2.77 0.27
CA SER A 42 16.05 2.95 0.73
C SER A 42 16.24 2.87 2.25
N ARG A 43 15.16 3.01 3.03
CA ARG A 43 15.19 2.98 4.50
C ARG A 43 14.83 1.62 5.08
N VAL A 44 14.27 0.73 4.27
CA VAL A 44 13.90 -0.63 4.67
C VAL A 44 15.15 -1.48 4.76
N GLN A 45 15.26 -2.28 5.81
CA GLN A 45 16.43 -3.11 6.08
C GLN A 45 16.01 -4.53 6.42
N GLY A 46 16.87 -5.48 6.06
CA GLY A 46 16.69 -6.90 6.33
C GLY A 46 16.28 -7.69 5.08
N PRO A 47 16.46 -9.02 5.12
CA PRO A 47 16.27 -9.87 3.94
C PRO A 47 14.81 -10.25 3.69
N LYS A 48 13.90 -10.04 4.65
CA LYS A 48 12.47 -10.38 4.55
C LYS A 48 11.62 -9.19 4.96
N VAL A 49 10.65 -8.82 4.12
CA VAL A 49 9.82 -7.63 4.33
C VAL A 49 8.35 -7.98 4.12
N LEU A 50 7.49 -7.50 5.03
CA LEU A 50 6.03 -7.54 4.89
C LEU A 50 5.49 -6.13 4.66
N GLU A 51 4.87 -5.89 3.51
CA GLU A 51 4.12 -4.67 3.24
C GLU A 51 2.66 -4.84 3.69
N VAL A 52 2.28 -4.22 4.80
CA VAL A 52 0.89 -4.27 5.27
C VAL A 52 0.07 -3.21 4.54
N GLY A 53 -1.03 -3.64 3.91
CA GLY A 53 -1.93 -2.73 3.21
C GLY A 53 -1.44 -2.33 1.83
N VAL A 54 -0.87 -3.29 1.08
CA VAL A 54 -0.31 -3.10 -0.27
C VAL A 54 -1.28 -2.45 -1.28
N GLY A 55 -2.58 -2.56 -1.04
CA GLY A 55 -3.61 -1.97 -1.90
C GLY A 55 -3.49 -2.50 -3.33
N THR A 56 -3.37 -1.59 -4.31
CA THR A 56 -3.24 -1.93 -5.73
C THR A 56 -1.80 -2.23 -6.19
N GLY A 57 -0.85 -2.40 -5.26
CA GLY A 57 0.50 -2.86 -5.60
C GLY A 57 1.43 -1.79 -6.17
N LYS A 58 1.12 -0.50 -6.00
CA LYS A 58 1.89 0.60 -6.61
C LYS A 58 3.35 0.70 -6.12
N ASN A 59 3.69 0.07 -4.99
CA ASN A 59 5.06 0.00 -4.50
C ASN A 59 5.88 -1.15 -5.09
N MET A 60 5.24 -2.17 -5.68
CA MET A 60 5.93 -3.36 -6.20
C MET A 60 7.03 -3.05 -7.23
N PRO A 61 6.88 -2.06 -8.14
CA PRO A 61 7.96 -1.69 -9.07
C PRO A 61 9.19 -1.08 -8.40
N TYR A 62 9.09 -0.70 -7.12
CA TYR A 62 10.15 -0.04 -6.36
C TYR A 62 10.77 -0.95 -5.30
N TYR A 63 10.37 -2.23 -5.25
CA TYR A 63 10.95 -3.19 -4.33
C TYR A 63 12.45 -3.35 -4.64
N PRO A 64 13.32 -3.27 -3.62
CA PRO A 64 14.75 -3.44 -3.82
C PRO A 64 15.09 -4.89 -4.16
N ASP A 65 16.04 -5.07 -5.07
CA ASP A 65 16.55 -6.39 -5.42
C ASP A 65 17.17 -7.10 -4.21
N GLY A 66 16.99 -8.42 -4.15
CA GLY A 66 17.59 -9.26 -3.10
C GLY A 66 16.85 -9.31 -1.77
N MET A 67 15.69 -8.66 -1.66
CA MET A 67 14.77 -8.84 -0.51
C MET A 67 13.64 -9.81 -0.85
N GLU A 68 13.26 -10.64 0.13
CA GLU A 68 12.09 -11.51 0.08
C GLU A 68 10.85 -10.72 0.52
N MET A 69 10.03 -10.32 -0.45
CA MET A 69 8.85 -9.47 -0.24
C MET A 69 7.58 -10.30 -0.02
N THR A 70 6.79 -9.94 0.99
CA THR A 70 5.43 -10.43 1.24
C THR A 70 4.49 -9.22 1.31
N ALA A 71 3.28 -9.30 0.74
CA ALA A 71 2.36 -8.19 0.63
C ALA A 71 0.89 -8.63 0.79
#